data_AF-A0A369UGQ0-F1
#
_entry.id   AF-A0A369UGQ0-F1
#
_cell.length_a   1.000
_cell.length_b   1.000
_cell.length_c   1.000
_cell.angle_alpha   90.00
_cell.angle_beta   90.00
_cell.angle_gamma   90.00
#
_symmetry.space_group_name_H-M   'P 1'
#
loop_
_entity.id
_entity.type
_entity.pdbx_description
1 polymer ?
#
loop_
_entity_poly.entity_id
_entity_poly.type
_entity_poly.pdbx_seq_one_letter_code
_entity_poly.pdbx_strand_id
1 'polypeptide(L)'
;MKRADVMPSSKIPSPTQAAAALRDELLARDWPTSDAVGHANGANGQWAKDKRAAGELLGVWSANERTYRHPSFQFDASGILRPPVRDLLIALATHADFTPEADTGGWRRAFWLHGATLALAGSDGAPRVAADVFIVDPEAVICAARKDVDADPQERW
;
A
#
# COMPACT_ATOMS: atom_id res chain seq x y z
N MET A 1 15.50 51.22 15.20
CA MET A 1 14.44 50.26 14.85
C MET A 1 15.05 49.15 14.01
N LYS A 2 15.32 47.97 14.60
CA LYS A 2 15.66 46.76 13.84
C LYS A 2 14.36 45.98 13.63
N ARG A 3 13.99 45.74 12.37
CA ARG A 3 12.91 44.81 12.01
C ARG A 3 13.40 43.40 12.35
N ALA A 4 12.63 42.67 13.15
CA ALA A 4 12.84 41.26 13.35
C ALA A 4 12.33 40.52 12.11
N ASP A 5 13.23 39.85 11.40
CA ASP A 5 12.90 38.84 10.40
C ASP A 5 12.10 37.72 11.08
N VAL A 6 10.81 37.64 10.76
CA VAL A 6 9.99 36.46 11.05
C VAL A 6 10.37 35.42 10.00
N MET A 7 11.27 34.50 10.39
CA MET A 7 11.50 33.26 9.65
C MET A 7 10.15 32.55 9.47
N PRO A 8 9.81 32.04 8.26
CA PRO A 8 8.58 31.28 8.09
C PRO A 8 8.66 30.01 8.93
N SER A 9 7.77 29.92 9.93
CA SER A 9 7.54 28.69 10.69
C SER A 9 7.19 27.58 9.70
N SER A 10 8.08 26.58 9.58
CA SER A 10 7.81 25.36 8.81
C SER A 10 6.63 24.65 9.47
N LYS A 11 5.43 24.85 8.92
CA LYS A 11 4.23 24.17 9.40
C LYS A 11 4.42 22.67 9.18
N ILE A 12 4.60 21.93 10.26
CA ILE A 12 4.48 20.47 10.23
C ILE A 12 3.06 20.16 9.72
N PRO A 13 2.90 19.38 8.64
CA PRO A 13 1.59 19.05 8.11
C PRO A 13 0.78 18.28 9.15
N SER A 14 -0.53 18.53 9.21
CA SER A 14 -1.42 17.71 10.03
C SER A 14 -1.42 16.25 9.53
N PRO A 15 -1.81 15.26 10.34
CA PRO A 15 -1.89 13.86 9.90
C PRO A 15 -2.72 13.68 8.62
N THR A 16 -3.81 14.43 8.48
CA THR A 16 -4.65 14.41 7.28
C THR A 16 -3.91 14.96 6.05
N GLN A 17 -3.13 16.04 6.22
CA GLN A 17 -2.33 16.60 5.13
C GLN A 17 -1.19 15.68 4.72
N ALA A 18 -0.52 15.06 5.69
CA ALA A 18 0.53 14.07 5.44
C ALA A 18 -0.04 12.84 4.71
N ALA A 19 -1.20 12.32 5.13
CA ALA A 19 -1.86 11.21 4.45
C ALA A 19 -2.31 11.56 3.03
N ALA A 20 -2.80 12.78 2.79
CA ALA A 20 -3.15 13.24 1.45
C ALA A 20 -1.91 13.34 0.55
N ALA A 21 -0.83 13.95 1.03
CA ALA A 21 0.43 14.04 0.30
C ALA A 21 0.99 12.65 -0.06
N LEU A 22 0.96 11.70 0.89
CA LEU A 22 1.40 10.33 0.64
C LEU A 22 0.55 9.63 -0.43
N ARG A 23 -0.78 9.86 -0.46
CA ARG A 23 -1.63 9.32 -1.53
C ARG A 23 -1.22 9.85 -2.89
N ASP A 24 -0.99 11.16 -2.98
CA ASP A 24 -0.59 11.80 -4.23
C ASP A 24 0.78 11.31 -4.69
N GLU A 25 1.74 11.16 -3.78
CA GLU A 25 3.06 10.58 -4.04
C GLU A 25 2.96 9.12 -4.53
N LEU A 26 2.08 8.32 -3.93
CA LEU A 26 1.88 6.93 -4.32
C LEU A 26 1.18 6.82 -5.69
N LEU A 27 0.17 7.64 -5.96
CA LEU A 27 -0.51 7.67 -7.26
C LEU A 27 0.40 8.17 -8.38
N ALA A 28 1.39 9.03 -8.07
CA ALA A 28 2.38 9.49 -9.02
C ALA A 28 3.34 8.39 -9.51
N ARG A 29 3.34 7.18 -8.91
CA ARG A 29 4.20 6.05 -9.29
C ARG A 29 3.72 5.24 -10.51
N ASP A 30 2.86 5.84 -11.34
CA ASP A 30 2.30 5.26 -12.56
C ASP A 30 1.71 3.85 -12.38
N TRP A 31 0.93 3.66 -11.32
CA TRP A 31 0.27 2.38 -11.07
C TRP A 31 -0.72 2.03 -12.17
N PRO A 32 -0.72 0.78 -12.67
CA PRO A 32 -1.61 0.39 -13.76
C PRO A 32 -3.09 0.51 -13.38
N THR A 33 -3.92 0.82 -14.37
CA THR A 33 -5.39 0.76 -14.26
C THR A 33 -5.89 -0.67 -14.30
N SER A 34 -7.17 -0.88 -13.94
CA SER A 34 -7.81 -2.20 -14.10
C SER A 34 -7.74 -2.74 -15.53
N ASP A 35 -7.88 -1.89 -16.55
CA ASP A 35 -7.77 -2.30 -17.95
C ASP A 35 -6.34 -2.74 -18.31
N ALA A 36 -5.33 -1.98 -17.88
CA ALA A 36 -3.93 -2.33 -18.12
C ALA A 36 -3.55 -3.66 -17.44
N VAL A 37 -3.98 -3.86 -16.19
CA VAL A 37 -3.78 -5.11 -15.45
C VAL A 37 -4.48 -6.27 -16.15
N GLY A 38 -5.74 -6.09 -16.55
CA GLY A 38 -6.50 -7.10 -17.29
C GLY A 38 -5.77 -7.51 -18.57
N HIS A 39 -5.36 -6.53 -19.38
CA HIS A 39 -4.67 -6.76 -20.65
C HIS A 39 -3.36 -7.54 -20.47
N ALA A 40 -2.52 -7.15 -19.51
CA ALA A 40 -1.26 -7.84 -19.22
C ALA A 40 -1.49 -9.32 -18.85
N ASN A 41 -2.62 -9.63 -18.21
CA ASN A 41 -2.98 -10.99 -17.79
C ASN A 41 -3.88 -11.72 -18.81
N GLY A 42 -3.93 -11.25 -20.06
CA GLY A 42 -4.67 -11.88 -21.15
C GLY A 42 -6.20 -11.74 -21.06
N ALA A 43 -6.68 -10.73 -20.33
CA ALA A 43 -8.08 -10.48 -20.05
C ALA A 43 -8.44 -8.98 -20.24
N ASN A 44 -9.58 -8.55 -19.67
CA ASN A 44 -10.05 -7.15 -19.70
C ASN A 44 -10.16 -6.58 -18.28
N GLY A 45 -10.56 -5.31 -18.13
CA GLY A 45 -10.69 -4.67 -16.81
C GLY A 45 -11.68 -5.34 -15.85
N GLN A 46 -12.64 -6.12 -16.35
CA GLN A 46 -13.56 -6.89 -15.50
C GLN A 46 -12.81 -7.98 -14.72
N TRP A 47 -11.78 -8.59 -15.31
CA TRP A 47 -10.92 -9.55 -14.60
C TRP A 47 -10.26 -8.91 -13.37
N ALA A 48 -9.73 -7.70 -13.49
CA ALA A 48 -9.10 -7.01 -12.36
C ALA A 48 -10.14 -6.66 -11.28
N LYS A 49 -11.37 -6.30 -11.67
CA LYS A 49 -12.48 -6.11 -10.73
C LYS A 49 -12.83 -7.40 -9.98
N ASP A 50 -12.92 -8.52 -10.69
CA ASP A 50 -13.25 -9.82 -10.09
C ASP A 50 -12.16 -10.30 -9.13
N LYS A 51 -10.87 -10.13 -9.52
CA LYS A 51 -9.73 -10.42 -8.63
C LYS A 51 -9.73 -9.56 -7.37
N ARG A 52 -10.08 -8.26 -7.48
CA ARG A 52 -10.24 -7.40 -6.29
C ARG A 52 -11.37 -7.86 -5.39
N ALA A 53 -12.52 -8.20 -5.96
CA ALA A 53 -13.67 -8.71 -5.20
C ALA A 53 -13.37 -10.04 -4.50
N ALA A 54 -12.54 -10.89 -5.11
CA ALA A 54 -12.07 -12.14 -4.54
C ALA A 54 -10.94 -11.98 -3.50
N GLY A 55 -10.43 -10.76 -3.25
CA GLY A 55 -9.30 -10.52 -2.36
C GLY A 55 -7.96 -11.02 -2.92
N GLU A 56 -7.85 -11.23 -4.22
CA GLU A 56 -6.65 -11.72 -4.91
C GLU A 56 -5.84 -10.60 -5.57
N LEU A 57 -6.37 -9.39 -5.58
CA LEU A 57 -5.72 -8.20 -6.12
C LEU A 57 -6.04 -7.00 -5.24
N LEU A 58 -5.03 -6.21 -4.90
CA LEU A 58 -5.18 -4.90 -4.27
C LEU A 58 -5.40 -3.86 -5.35
N GLY A 59 -6.41 -3.02 -5.16
CA GLY A 59 -6.55 -1.76 -5.87
C GLY A 59 -6.85 -0.65 -4.89
N VAL A 60 -6.26 0.51 -5.14
CA VAL A 60 -6.57 1.75 -4.44
C VAL A 60 -7.54 2.58 -5.27
N TRP A 61 -8.53 3.19 -4.64
CA TRP A 61 -9.44 4.10 -5.32
C TRP A 61 -8.78 5.46 -5.53
N SER A 62 -8.54 5.83 -6.79
CA SER A 62 -8.10 7.17 -7.20
C SER A 62 -9.33 8.05 -7.40
N ALA A 63 -9.58 8.97 -6.46
CA ALA A 63 -10.74 9.86 -6.53
C ALA A 63 -10.66 10.83 -7.72
N ASN A 64 -9.46 11.30 -8.05
CA ASN A 64 -9.20 12.24 -9.15
C ASN A 64 -9.54 11.60 -10.51
N GLU A 65 -9.07 10.38 -10.73
CA GLU A 65 -9.25 9.67 -12.00
C GLU A 65 -10.52 8.81 -12.01
N ARG A 66 -11.22 8.73 -10.88
CA ARG A 66 -12.45 7.96 -10.67
C ARG A 66 -12.30 6.49 -11.09
N THR A 67 -11.15 5.91 -10.80
CA THR A 67 -10.81 4.54 -11.17
C THR A 67 -9.93 3.88 -10.12
N TYR A 68 -9.79 2.56 -10.20
CA TYR A 68 -8.84 1.82 -9.38
C TYR A 68 -7.46 1.82 -10.01
N ARG A 69 -6.46 2.10 -9.17
CA ARG A 69 -5.03 1.96 -9.47
C ARG A 69 -4.47 0.79 -8.69
N HIS A 70 -3.55 0.05 -9.28
CA HIS A 70 -3.04 -1.19 -8.68
C HIS A 70 -1.56 -1.05 -8.33
N PRO A 71 -1.17 -1.08 -7.05
CA PRO A 71 0.23 -0.99 -6.64
C PRO A 71 1.12 -1.99 -7.39
N SER A 72 2.25 -1.50 -7.90
CA SER A 72 3.10 -2.23 -8.85
C SER A 72 3.81 -3.45 -8.27
N PHE A 73 4.04 -3.50 -6.95
CA PHE A 73 4.69 -4.64 -6.28
C PHE A 73 3.98 -5.99 -6.53
N GLN A 74 2.69 -5.93 -6.86
CA GLN A 74 1.86 -7.10 -7.13
C GLN A 74 2.20 -7.79 -8.44
N PHE A 75 2.94 -7.13 -9.33
CA PHE A 75 3.19 -7.61 -10.68
C PHE A 75 4.67 -7.91 -10.91
N ASP A 76 4.96 -8.86 -11.79
CA ASP A 76 6.31 -9.06 -12.31
C ASP A 76 6.68 -7.99 -13.36
N ALA A 77 7.89 -8.10 -13.92
CA ALA A 77 8.36 -7.17 -14.94
C ALA A 77 7.52 -7.16 -16.23
N SER A 78 6.70 -8.19 -16.46
CA SER A 78 5.79 -8.31 -17.60
C SER A 78 4.37 -7.82 -17.28
N GLY A 79 4.12 -7.36 -16.06
CA GLY A 79 2.77 -6.95 -15.60
C GLY A 79 1.87 -8.12 -15.18
N ILE A 80 2.41 -9.33 -15.06
CA ILE A 80 1.65 -10.51 -14.64
C ILE A 80 1.51 -10.50 -13.12
N LEU A 81 0.30 -10.79 -12.64
CA LEU A 81 0.01 -10.86 -11.20
C LEU A 81 0.84 -11.97 -10.55
N ARG A 82 1.62 -11.60 -9.52
CA ARG A 82 2.44 -12.53 -8.75
C ARG A 82 1.55 -13.43 -7.88
N PRO A 83 1.72 -14.76 -7.91
CA PRO A 83 0.92 -15.67 -7.08
C PRO A 83 0.89 -15.35 -5.57
N PRO A 84 2.01 -14.95 -4.91
CA PRO A 84 2.02 -14.67 -3.46
C PRO A 84 1.15 -13.47 -3.03
N VAL A 85 0.66 -12.65 -3.96
CA VAL A 85 -0.19 -11.50 -3.63
C VAL A 85 -1.47 -11.95 -2.93
N ARG A 86 -2.04 -13.09 -3.34
CA ARG A 86 -3.22 -13.65 -2.70
C ARG A 86 -2.97 -13.97 -1.22
N ASP A 87 -1.85 -14.62 -0.92
CA ASP A 87 -1.54 -15.03 0.45
C ASP A 87 -1.23 -13.83 1.35
N LEU A 88 -0.59 -12.80 0.80
CA LEU A 88 -0.42 -11.51 1.47
C LEU A 88 -1.75 -10.84 1.80
N LEU A 89 -2.69 -10.80 0.85
CA LEU A 89 -3.98 -10.16 1.08
C LEU A 89 -4.84 -10.95 2.07
N ILE A 90 -4.76 -12.28 2.07
CA ILE A 90 -5.35 -13.12 3.11
C ILE A 90 -4.75 -12.80 4.48
N ALA A 91 -3.41 -12.70 4.57
CA ALA A 91 -2.74 -12.35 5.81
C ALA A 91 -3.15 -10.96 6.32
N LEU A 92 -3.16 -9.94 5.46
CA LEU A 92 -3.60 -8.59 5.83
C LEU A 92 -5.07 -8.56 6.25
N ALA A 93 -5.95 -9.33 5.60
CA ALA A 93 -7.37 -9.38 5.94
C ALA A 93 -7.67 -9.99 7.31
N THR A 94 -6.68 -10.57 8.01
CA THR A 94 -6.82 -10.95 9.42
C THR A 94 -6.86 -9.73 10.35
N HIS A 95 -6.38 -8.58 9.89
CA HIS A 95 -6.50 -7.31 10.59
C HIS A 95 -7.87 -6.67 10.34
N ALA A 96 -8.62 -6.33 11.40
CA ALA A 96 -9.99 -5.81 11.30
C ALA A 96 -10.10 -4.53 10.45
N ASP A 97 -9.08 -3.67 10.46
CA ASP A 97 -9.05 -2.45 9.65
C ASP A 97 -8.70 -2.65 8.17
N PHE A 98 -8.27 -3.85 7.77
CA PHE A 98 -7.79 -4.15 6.41
C PHE A 98 -8.76 -5.05 5.62
N THR A 99 -9.95 -5.30 6.14
CA THR A 99 -10.99 -6.02 5.40
C THR A 99 -11.53 -5.17 4.25
N PRO A 100 -12.16 -5.76 3.21
CA PRO A 100 -12.79 -5.01 2.13
C PRO A 100 -13.85 -4.00 2.61
N GLU A 101 -14.51 -4.26 3.74
CA GLU A 101 -15.55 -3.41 4.33
C GLU A 101 -14.97 -2.24 5.12
N ALA A 102 -13.85 -2.46 5.84
CA ALA A 102 -13.17 -1.43 6.62
C ALA A 102 -12.22 -0.56 5.77
N ASP A 103 -11.64 -1.13 4.72
CA ASP A 103 -10.72 -0.50 3.78
C ASP A 103 -11.24 -0.54 2.34
N THR A 104 -12.45 0.01 2.15
CA THR A 104 -13.17 0.02 0.86
C THR A 104 -12.36 0.66 -0.28
N GLY A 105 -11.54 1.66 0.04
CA GLY A 105 -10.67 2.35 -0.91
C GLY A 105 -9.29 1.71 -1.09
N GLY A 106 -8.94 0.66 -0.33
CA GLY A 106 -7.64 -0.02 -0.38
C GLY A 106 -6.46 0.78 0.20
N TRP A 107 -6.72 1.96 0.77
CA TRP A 107 -5.70 2.91 1.18
C TRP A 107 -5.00 2.52 2.48
N ARG A 108 -5.69 1.88 3.42
CA ARG A 108 -5.08 1.44 4.68
C ARG A 108 -4.04 0.35 4.42
N ARG A 109 -4.39 -0.65 3.60
CA ARG A 109 -3.45 -1.69 3.15
C ARG A 109 -2.31 -1.08 2.35
N ALA A 110 -2.58 -0.16 1.43
CA ALA A 110 -1.52 0.50 0.66
C ALA A 110 -0.54 1.28 1.55
N PHE A 111 -1.02 1.99 2.57
CA PHE A 111 -0.15 2.69 3.52
C PHE A 111 0.69 1.74 4.36
N TRP A 112 0.12 0.63 4.82
CA TRP A 112 0.89 -0.39 5.52
C TRP A 112 2.02 -0.95 4.64
N LEU A 113 1.71 -1.22 3.37
CA LEU A 113 2.65 -1.79 2.41
C LEU A 113 3.76 -0.80 1.99
N HIS A 114 3.44 0.49 1.92
CA HIS A 114 4.38 1.53 1.50
C HIS A 114 5.03 2.28 2.67
N GLY A 115 4.61 2.02 3.91
CA GLY A 115 5.27 2.49 5.12
C GLY A 115 6.50 1.66 5.45
N ALA A 116 7.58 2.31 5.86
CA ALA A 116 8.76 1.62 6.37
C ALA A 116 8.46 1.06 7.76
N THR A 117 8.81 -0.20 8.01
CA THR A 117 8.58 -0.88 9.29
C THR A 117 9.85 -1.56 9.81
N LEU A 118 10.05 -1.54 11.13
CA LEU A 118 11.11 -2.27 11.80
C LEU A 118 10.85 -3.79 11.83
N ALA A 119 9.60 -4.22 11.66
CA ALA A 119 9.25 -5.64 11.59
C ALA A 119 9.93 -6.37 10.42
N LEU A 120 10.38 -5.62 9.41
CA LEU A 120 11.10 -6.11 8.22
C LEU A 120 12.55 -5.61 8.18
N ALA A 121 13.10 -5.14 9.30
CA ALA A 121 14.48 -4.69 9.35
C ALA A 121 15.43 -5.84 9.02
N GLY A 122 16.45 -5.55 8.21
CA GLY A 122 17.50 -6.52 7.91
C GLY A 122 18.60 -6.50 8.98
N SER A 123 19.75 -7.07 8.64
CA SER A 123 20.93 -7.10 9.52
C SER A 123 21.47 -5.72 9.88
N ASP A 124 21.13 -4.70 9.10
CA ASP A 124 21.46 -3.29 9.33
C ASP A 124 20.55 -2.61 10.38
N GLY A 125 19.46 -3.26 10.79
CA GLY A 125 18.49 -2.73 11.74
C GLY A 125 17.62 -1.57 11.19
N ALA A 126 17.74 -1.24 9.90
CA ALA A 126 16.99 -0.15 9.30
C ALA A 126 15.56 -0.60 8.93
N PRO A 127 14.52 0.22 9.17
CA PRO A 127 13.16 -0.11 8.77
C PRO A 127 13.06 -0.20 7.24
N ARG A 128 12.26 -1.14 6.74
CA ARG A 128 12.11 -1.41 5.31
C ARG A 128 10.67 -1.31 4.86
N VAL A 129 10.48 -0.91 3.61
CA VAL A 129 9.16 -0.81 2.98
C VAL A 129 8.68 -2.20 2.58
N ALA A 130 7.52 -2.62 3.09
CA ALA A 130 6.99 -3.96 2.86
C ALA A 130 6.77 -4.27 1.37
N ALA A 131 6.29 -3.32 0.57
CA ALA A 131 6.14 -3.47 -0.88
C ALA A 131 7.46 -3.75 -1.60
N ASP A 132 8.57 -3.16 -1.15
CA ASP A 132 9.89 -3.37 -1.74
C ASP A 132 10.48 -4.73 -1.31
N VAL A 133 10.32 -5.08 -0.03
CA VAL A 133 10.72 -6.40 0.49
C VAL A 133 9.92 -7.52 -0.18
N PHE A 134 8.63 -7.32 -0.46
CA PHE A 134 7.78 -8.34 -1.06
C PHE A 134 8.28 -8.82 -2.43
N ILE A 135 8.95 -7.96 -3.19
CA ILE A 135 9.50 -8.29 -4.52
C ILE A 135 10.61 -9.34 -4.40
N VAL A 136 11.36 -9.33 -3.29
CA VAL A 136 12.53 -10.20 -3.05
C VAL A 136 12.24 -11.35 -2.09
N ASP A 137 11.44 -11.10 -1.05
CA ASP A 137 11.10 -12.03 0.02
C ASP A 137 9.61 -11.84 0.42
N PRO A 138 8.68 -12.41 -0.36
CA PRO A 138 7.25 -12.29 -0.07
C PRO A 138 6.86 -12.97 1.26
N GLU A 139 7.55 -14.04 1.65
CA GLU A 139 7.23 -14.79 2.87
C GLU A 139 7.50 -13.96 4.13
N ALA A 140 8.59 -13.18 4.16
CA ALA A 140 8.88 -12.27 5.26
C ALA A 140 7.76 -11.24 5.47
N VAL A 141 7.23 -10.67 4.39
CA VAL A 141 6.13 -9.68 4.44
C VAL A 141 4.82 -10.33 4.87
N ILE A 142 4.51 -11.53 4.36
CA ILE A 142 3.33 -12.30 4.79
C ILE A 142 3.41 -12.62 6.28
N CYS A 143 4.57 -13.04 6.77
CA CYS A 143 4.81 -13.28 8.20
C CYS A 143 4.64 -11.99 9.03
N ALA A 144 5.16 -10.86 8.56
CA ALA A 144 5.00 -9.58 9.24
C ALA A 144 3.54 -9.13 9.30
N ALA A 145 2.79 -9.28 8.20
CA ALA A 145 1.36 -8.96 8.15
C ALA A 145 0.55 -9.78 9.17
N ARG A 146 0.87 -11.06 9.35
CA ARG A 146 0.24 -11.91 10.37
C ARG A 146 0.56 -11.45 11.79
N LYS A 147 1.82 -11.12 12.08
CA LYS A 147 2.27 -10.69 13.42
C LYS A 147 1.69 -9.35 13.84
N ASP A 148 1.47 -8.44 12.88
CA ASP A 148 0.92 -7.13 13.19
C ASP A 148 -0.47 -7.25 13.83
N VAL A 149 -1.27 -8.27 13.48
CA VAL A 149 -2.57 -8.52 14.15
C VAL A 149 -2.43 -8.77 15.65
N ASP A 150 -1.32 -9.34 16.09
CA ASP A 150 -1.06 -9.69 17.50
C ASP A 150 -0.47 -8.52 18.31
N ALA A 151 -0.09 -7.42 17.67
CA ALA A 151 0.48 -6.25 18.36
C ALA A 151 -0.61 -5.43 19.08
N ASP A 152 -0.36 -5.10 20.36
CA ASP A 152 -1.26 -4.32 21.22
C ASP A 152 -1.60 -2.97 20.56
N PRO A 153 -2.89 -2.59 20.40
CA PRO A 153 -3.32 -1.33 19.81
C PRO A 153 -2.60 -0.08 20.36
N GLN A 154 -2.13 -0.11 21.61
CA GLN A 154 -1.45 1.02 22.25
C GLN A 154 0.00 1.24 21.77
N GLU A 155 0.67 0.22 21.21
CA GLU A 155 2.08 0.32 20.76
C GLU A 155 2.22 0.75 19.30
N ARG A 156 1.10 1.07 18.63
CA ARG A 156 1.05 1.00 17.16
C ARG A 156 1.37 2.27 16.39
N TRP A 157 1.47 3.46 17.00
CA TRP A 157 1.76 4.74 16.29
C TRP A 157 2.84 5.59 16.95
#